data_AF-A0A059AHL3-F1
#
_entry.id   AF-A0A059AHL3-F1
#
_cell.length_a   1.000
_cell.length_b   1.000
_cell.length_c   1.000
_cell.angle_alpha   90.00
_cell.angle_beta   90.00
_cell.angle_gamma   90.00
#
_symmetry.space_group_name_H-M   'P 1'
#
loop_
_entity.id
_entity.type
_entity.pdbx_description
1 polymer ?
#
loop_
_entity_poly.entity_id
_entity_poly.type
_entity_poly.pdbx_seq_one_letter_code
_entity_poly.pdbx_strand_id
1 'polypeptide(L)'
;ADSATFTIVNSCSFKVWPGILSGAGTAPLSTTGLALDPGATTSVTVPASWSGRLWGRTLCSQDPATGKFACLTGDCGSSTLECSGSGATPPATLAEFTLNGAGGLDFYDVSLVDGYNLPMLVVPRGGSASGAGNCTATGCAADLNVGCPQELKVTSAASEGGVACKSACDAFGDPQYCCSGAYGSPSTCRPSQYSEFFKRACPKAYSYAYDDGTSTFTCASADYEITFCPTPSTSVKAAGGEYAMLAAEVSGGVASSSWTPPLSAVAVAVSATVWQLRQLL
;
A
#
# COMPACT_ATOMS: atom_id res chain seq x y z
N ALA A 1 -1.70 7.55 25.87
CA ALA A 1 -1.26 7.07 24.55
C ALA A 1 -0.38 8.16 23.99
N ASP A 2 0.85 7.80 23.64
CA ASP A 2 1.87 8.76 23.21
C ASP A 2 1.77 8.99 21.70
N SER A 3 2.21 10.16 21.23
CA SER A 3 2.35 10.42 19.79
C SER A 3 3.32 9.44 19.16
N ALA A 4 3.06 9.02 17.93
CA ALA A 4 4.02 8.25 17.15
C ALA A 4 4.84 9.17 16.23
N THR A 5 5.98 8.67 15.77
CA THR A 5 6.82 9.33 14.77
C THR A 5 6.83 8.51 13.48
N PHE A 6 6.48 9.16 12.38
CA PHE A 6 6.65 8.60 11.04
C PHE A 6 7.99 9.05 10.47
N THR A 7 8.90 8.13 10.26
CA THR A 7 10.18 8.36 9.57
C THR A 7 10.02 7.97 8.11
N ILE A 8 10.05 8.96 7.23
CA ILE A 8 9.82 8.80 5.80
C ILE A 8 11.17 8.81 5.10
N VAL A 9 11.49 7.72 4.41
CA VAL A 9 12.79 7.48 3.76
C VAL A 9 12.60 7.37 2.26
N ASN A 10 13.35 8.17 1.50
CA ASN A 10 13.42 8.01 0.05
C ASN A 10 14.66 7.19 -0.33
N SER A 11 14.50 5.89 -0.57
CA SER A 11 15.57 5.03 -1.10
C SER A 11 15.54 4.89 -2.63
N CYS A 12 14.68 5.64 -3.31
CA CYS A 12 14.65 5.70 -4.76
C CYS A 12 15.86 6.48 -5.29
N SER A 13 16.28 6.20 -6.52
CA SER A 13 17.32 6.98 -7.22
C SER A 13 16.81 8.33 -7.76
N PHE A 14 15.55 8.67 -7.49
CA PHE A 14 14.86 9.87 -7.96
C PHE A 14 14.12 10.56 -6.80
N LYS A 15 13.79 11.83 -6.98
CA LYS A 15 13.03 12.61 -6.01
C LYS A 15 11.60 12.07 -5.88
N VAL A 16 11.14 11.92 -4.65
CA VAL A 16 9.75 11.58 -4.33
C VAL A 16 9.13 12.77 -3.60
N TRP A 17 7.85 13.05 -3.86
CA TRP A 17 7.11 14.07 -3.15
C TRP A 17 6.00 13.43 -2.32
N PRO A 18 6.26 13.08 -1.05
CA PRO A 18 5.24 12.46 -0.22
C PRO A 18 4.00 13.35 -0.10
N GLY A 19 2.82 12.74 -0.13
CA GLY A 19 1.55 13.36 0.23
C GLY A 19 1.01 12.70 1.50
N ILE A 20 0.36 13.47 2.36
CA ILE A 20 -0.22 12.99 3.61
C ILE A 20 -1.64 13.51 3.73
N LEU A 21 -2.57 12.60 4.01
CA LEU A 21 -3.98 12.91 4.24
C LEU A 21 -4.41 12.38 5.62
N SER A 22 -4.82 13.28 6.50
CA SER A 22 -5.60 12.90 7.68
C SER A 22 -7.01 12.52 7.24
N GLY A 23 -7.53 11.42 7.77
CA GLY A 23 -8.90 10.98 7.49
C GLY A 23 -9.96 11.90 8.11
N ALA A 24 -11.20 11.76 7.67
CA ALA A 24 -12.38 12.41 8.23
C ALA A 24 -12.44 12.25 9.75
N GLY A 25 -12.69 13.36 10.44
CA GLY A 25 -12.68 13.41 11.90
C GLY A 25 -11.30 13.41 12.55
N THR A 26 -10.21 13.28 11.76
CA THR A 26 -8.83 13.40 12.24
C THR A 26 -8.27 14.77 11.88
N ALA A 27 -7.62 15.44 12.85
CA ALA A 27 -6.99 16.73 12.61
C ALA A 27 -5.88 16.63 11.54
N PRO A 28 -5.77 17.61 10.62
CA PRO A 28 -4.64 17.70 9.70
C PRO A 28 -3.31 17.73 10.45
N LEU A 29 -2.28 17.11 9.88
CA LEU A 29 -0.91 17.27 10.34
C LEU A 29 -0.37 18.65 9.95
N SER A 30 0.79 19.02 10.50
CA SER A 30 1.46 20.30 10.19
C SER A 30 1.90 20.43 8.74
N THR A 31 2.02 19.31 8.02
CA THR A 31 2.28 19.25 6.58
C THR A 31 1.46 18.12 5.97
N THR A 32 1.02 18.34 4.73
CA THR A 32 0.29 17.42 3.86
C THR A 32 1.05 17.11 2.57
N GLY A 33 2.24 17.72 2.37
CA GLY A 33 3.04 17.54 1.18
C GLY A 33 4.52 17.88 1.40
N LEU A 34 5.40 16.96 1.02
CA LEU A 34 6.85 17.04 1.24
C LEU A 34 7.61 16.88 -0.08
N ALA A 35 8.89 17.22 -0.08
CA ALA A 35 9.84 16.90 -1.15
C ALA A 35 11.08 16.21 -0.56
N LEU A 36 11.39 15.00 -1.00
CA LEU A 36 12.51 14.20 -0.52
C LEU A 36 13.45 13.87 -1.69
N ASP A 37 14.67 14.41 -1.64
CA ASP A 37 15.76 14.01 -2.55
C ASP A 37 16.15 12.53 -2.37
N PRO A 38 16.82 11.91 -3.36
CA PRO A 38 17.35 10.55 -3.23
C PRO A 38 18.21 10.39 -1.97
N GLY A 39 17.94 9.35 -1.18
CA GLY A 39 18.62 9.06 0.08
C GLY A 39 18.20 9.94 1.27
N ALA A 40 17.32 10.93 1.06
CA ALA A 40 16.87 11.81 2.13
C ALA A 40 15.87 11.10 3.06
N THR A 41 15.88 11.53 4.32
CA THR A 41 14.96 11.09 5.37
C THR A 41 14.34 12.30 6.05
N THR A 42 13.07 12.22 6.40
CA THR A 42 12.39 13.22 7.24
C THR A 42 11.51 12.53 8.29
N SER A 43 11.10 13.26 9.32
CA SER A 43 10.22 12.75 10.36
C SER A 43 9.00 13.65 10.52
N VAL A 44 7.83 13.04 10.71
CA VAL A 44 6.57 13.71 11.00
C VAL A 44 6.01 13.13 12.29
N THR A 45 5.77 14.00 13.28
CA THR A 45 5.08 13.61 14.50
C THR A 45 3.58 13.51 14.23
N VAL A 46 2.99 12.36 14.58
CA VAL A 46 1.57 12.10 14.40
C VAL A 46 0.86 11.97 15.76
N PRO A 47 -0.34 12.53 15.92
CA PRO A 47 -1.12 12.37 17.14
C PRO A 47 -1.40 10.90 17.47
N ALA A 48 -1.54 10.57 18.76
CA ALA A 48 -1.72 9.21 19.26
C ALA A 48 -2.98 8.49 18.73
N SER A 49 -3.96 9.21 18.17
CA SER A 49 -5.19 8.64 17.61
C SER A 49 -5.42 9.11 16.17
N TRP A 50 -4.32 9.29 15.44
CA TRP A 50 -4.37 9.69 14.04
C TRP A 50 -4.80 8.52 13.15
N SER A 51 -5.73 8.78 12.24
CA SER A 51 -6.09 7.89 11.14
C SER A 51 -5.92 8.64 9.83
N GLY A 52 -5.33 7.97 8.83
CA GLY A 52 -5.04 8.60 7.54
C GLY A 52 -4.14 7.76 6.66
N ARG A 53 -3.65 8.39 5.59
CA ARG A 53 -2.84 7.74 4.56
C ARG A 53 -1.66 8.60 4.10
N LEU A 54 -0.63 7.93 3.63
CA LEU A 54 0.59 8.52 3.06
C LEU A 54 0.93 7.82 1.74
N TRP A 55 1.38 8.58 0.75
CA TRP A 55 1.80 8.04 -0.55
C TRP A 55 2.98 8.84 -1.12
N GLY A 56 3.63 8.30 -2.16
CA GLY A 56 4.70 8.99 -2.88
C GLY A 56 4.23 9.48 -4.23
N ARG A 57 4.40 10.78 -4.51
CA ARG A 57 4.20 11.33 -5.86
C ARG A 57 5.50 11.26 -6.64
N THR A 58 5.40 11.03 -7.95
CA THR A 58 6.56 10.94 -8.85
C THR A 58 6.35 11.77 -10.10
N LEU A 59 7.46 12.07 -10.79
CA LEU A 59 7.48 12.84 -12.04
C LEU A 59 6.77 14.20 -11.87
N CYS A 60 7.05 14.88 -10.75
CA CYS A 60 6.47 16.16 -10.44
C CYS A 60 7.26 17.31 -11.05
N SER A 61 6.54 18.37 -11.45
CA SER A 61 7.13 19.60 -11.94
C SER A 61 6.28 20.80 -11.51
N GLN A 62 6.91 21.97 -11.48
CA GLN A 62 6.23 23.24 -11.31
C GLN A 62 6.29 24.00 -12.63
N ASP A 63 5.12 24.33 -13.18
CA ASP A 63 5.01 25.11 -14.40
C ASP A 63 5.59 26.52 -14.17
N PRO A 64 6.61 26.96 -14.92
CA PRO A 64 7.26 28.25 -14.68
C PRO A 64 6.38 29.47 -15.00
N ALA A 65 5.37 29.32 -15.86
CA ALA A 65 4.50 30.42 -16.28
C ALA A 65 3.34 30.65 -15.30
N THR A 66 2.82 29.57 -14.71
CA THR A 66 1.64 29.60 -13.84
C THR A 66 1.96 29.33 -12.37
N GLY A 67 3.15 28.80 -12.07
CA GLY A 67 3.55 28.37 -10.73
C GLY A 67 2.84 27.10 -10.24
N LYS A 68 2.01 26.46 -11.08
CA LYS A 68 1.25 25.27 -10.70
C LYS A 68 2.16 24.06 -10.56
N PHE A 69 2.05 23.37 -9.43
CA PHE A 69 2.73 22.11 -9.17
C PHE A 69 1.81 20.94 -9.55
N ALA A 70 2.34 19.99 -10.31
CA ALA A 70 1.61 18.78 -10.70
C ALA A 70 2.56 17.59 -10.83
N CYS A 71 2.04 16.40 -10.53
CA CYS A 71 2.72 15.13 -10.65
C CYS A 71 2.04 14.22 -11.66
N LEU A 72 2.79 13.33 -12.30
CA LEU A 72 2.17 12.36 -13.21
C LEU A 72 1.48 11.22 -12.45
N THR A 73 2.04 10.79 -11.32
CA THR A 73 1.49 9.69 -10.52
C THR A 73 1.22 10.16 -9.09
N GLY A 74 0.07 9.78 -8.54
CA GLY A 74 -0.31 10.10 -7.16
C GLY A 74 -0.59 11.58 -6.90
N ASP A 75 -0.75 12.40 -7.95
CA ASP A 75 -1.03 13.83 -7.80
C ASP A 75 -2.28 14.06 -6.95
N CYS A 76 -2.26 15.10 -6.10
CA CYS A 76 -3.38 15.40 -5.21
C CYS A 76 -4.24 16.58 -5.69
N GLY A 77 -4.03 17.08 -6.91
CA GLY A 77 -4.90 18.07 -7.55
C GLY A 77 -4.88 19.47 -6.91
N SER A 78 -4.09 19.69 -5.86
CA SER A 78 -4.04 20.97 -5.14
C SER A 78 -3.34 22.09 -5.93
N SER A 79 -2.67 21.75 -7.03
CA SER A 79 -1.78 22.64 -7.80
C SER A 79 -0.60 23.20 -6.99
N THR A 80 -0.32 22.67 -5.79
CA THR A 80 0.78 23.08 -4.92
C THR A 80 1.50 21.86 -4.34
N LEU A 81 2.63 22.09 -3.66
CA LEU A 81 3.34 21.00 -2.98
C LEU A 81 2.49 20.33 -1.91
N GLU A 82 1.76 21.14 -1.14
CA GLU A 82 0.85 20.70 -0.08
C GLU A 82 -0.42 20.09 -0.68
N CYS A 83 -0.90 18.96 -0.16
CA CYS A 83 -2.12 18.33 -0.67
C CYS A 83 -3.40 18.91 -0.10
N SER A 84 -3.31 19.69 0.99
CA SER A 84 -4.41 20.52 1.51
C SER A 84 -5.71 19.75 1.75
N GLY A 85 -5.61 18.50 2.24
CA GLY A 85 -6.77 17.64 2.51
C GLY A 85 -7.29 16.87 1.28
N SER A 86 -6.60 16.94 0.15
CA SER A 86 -6.91 16.13 -1.03
C SER A 86 -6.11 14.83 -1.02
N GLY A 87 -6.76 13.73 -1.40
CA GLY A 87 -6.12 12.41 -1.57
C GLY A 87 -5.32 12.30 -2.87
N ALA A 88 -4.60 11.19 -3.01
CA ALA A 88 -3.93 10.84 -4.25
C ALA A 88 -4.94 10.57 -5.37
N THR A 89 -4.65 11.04 -6.58
CA THR A 89 -5.29 10.56 -7.80
C THR A 89 -4.67 9.20 -8.15
N PRO A 90 -5.44 8.11 -8.21
CA PRO A 90 -4.93 6.81 -8.61
C PRO A 90 -4.31 6.82 -10.02
N PRO A 91 -3.33 5.95 -10.30
CA PRO A 91 -2.78 4.93 -9.40
C PRO A 91 -1.77 5.45 -8.37
N ALA A 92 -1.87 4.97 -7.14
CA ALA A 92 -0.93 5.27 -6.06
C ALA A 92 -0.80 4.12 -5.04
N THR A 93 0.43 3.73 -4.72
CA THR A 93 0.70 2.85 -3.57
C THR A 93 0.47 3.64 -2.28
N LEU A 94 -0.37 3.12 -1.38
CA LEU A 94 -0.75 3.80 -0.13
C LEU A 94 -0.15 3.08 1.09
N ALA A 95 0.33 3.85 2.07
CA ALA A 95 0.47 3.39 3.45
C ALA A 95 -0.70 3.95 4.27
N GLU A 96 -1.48 3.07 4.89
CA GLU A 96 -2.68 3.44 5.65
C GLU A 96 -2.44 3.16 7.14
N PHE A 97 -2.95 4.03 8.01
CA PHE A 97 -2.82 3.88 9.46
C PHE A 97 -4.11 4.25 10.18
N THR A 98 -4.34 3.58 11.30
CA THR A 98 -5.28 3.96 12.36
C THR A 98 -4.61 3.68 13.68
N LEU A 99 -4.08 4.72 14.32
CA LEU A 99 -3.34 4.61 15.57
C LEU A 99 -4.27 4.56 16.77
N ASN A 100 -3.92 3.75 17.78
CA ASN A 100 -4.70 3.56 19.00
C ASN A 100 -6.19 3.27 18.73
N GLY A 101 -6.46 2.39 17.76
CA GLY A 101 -7.79 1.95 17.36
C GLY A 101 -8.37 0.90 18.30
N ALA A 102 -9.01 -0.12 17.73
CA ALA A 102 -9.64 -1.19 18.51
C ALA A 102 -8.64 -1.90 19.44
N GLY A 103 -8.98 -1.99 20.72
CA GLY A 103 -8.11 -2.60 21.74
C GLY A 103 -6.85 -1.78 22.07
N GLY A 104 -6.79 -0.51 21.66
CA GLY A 104 -5.59 0.33 21.83
C GLY A 104 -4.44 -0.06 20.89
N LEU A 105 -4.74 -0.86 19.86
CA LEU A 105 -3.77 -1.26 18.84
C LEU A 105 -3.74 -0.26 17.70
N ASP A 106 -2.57 -0.08 17.14
CA ASP A 106 -2.41 0.52 15.82
C ASP A 106 -2.76 -0.51 14.75
N PHE A 107 -3.48 -0.08 13.73
CA PHE A 107 -3.74 -0.83 12.51
C PHE A 107 -3.00 -0.13 11.37
N TYR A 108 -2.22 -0.87 10.61
CA TYR A 108 -1.49 -0.33 9.47
C TYR A 108 -1.36 -1.35 8.36
N ASP A 109 -1.23 -0.84 7.15
CA ASP A 109 -1.07 -1.64 5.95
C ASP A 109 -0.42 -0.85 4.81
N VAL A 110 0.11 -1.58 3.82
CA VAL A 110 0.35 -1.03 2.49
C VAL A 110 -0.75 -1.57 1.56
N SER A 111 -1.33 -0.68 0.77
CA SER A 111 -2.50 -0.96 -0.06
C SER A 111 -2.26 -0.63 -1.52
N LEU A 112 -2.65 -1.57 -2.38
CA LEU A 112 -2.64 -1.51 -3.84
C LEU A 112 -4.07 -1.48 -4.41
N VAL A 113 -5.07 -1.23 -3.55
CA VAL A 113 -6.48 -1.09 -3.94
C VAL A 113 -6.65 0.06 -4.94
N ASP A 114 -5.89 1.15 -4.74
CA ASP A 114 -5.82 2.31 -5.62
C ASP A 114 -4.68 2.18 -6.64
N GLY A 115 -4.21 0.96 -6.91
CA GLY A 115 -3.13 0.68 -7.84
C GLY A 115 -1.74 0.85 -7.23
N TYR A 116 -0.75 0.97 -8.11
CA TYR A 116 0.67 0.98 -7.76
C TYR A 116 1.39 2.03 -8.61
N ASN A 117 2.30 2.80 -8.03
CA ASN A 117 3.19 3.68 -8.79
C ASN A 117 4.66 3.52 -8.39
N LEU A 118 4.95 3.35 -7.10
CA LEU A 118 6.31 3.06 -6.61
C LEU A 118 6.32 2.03 -5.47
N PRO A 119 7.44 1.33 -5.24
CA PRO A 119 7.54 0.35 -4.17
C PRO A 119 7.57 1.04 -2.81
N MET A 120 6.98 0.40 -1.80
CA MET A 120 6.82 0.95 -0.46
C MET A 120 6.92 -0.14 0.60
N LEU A 121 7.56 0.15 1.72
CA LEU A 121 7.60 -0.71 2.90
C LEU A 121 7.30 0.11 4.16
N VAL A 122 6.46 -0.43 5.04
CA VAL A 122 6.19 0.09 6.37
C VAL A 122 6.75 -0.88 7.40
N VAL A 123 7.61 -0.39 8.29
CA VAL A 123 8.24 -1.16 9.37
C VAL A 123 7.95 -0.48 10.71
N PRO A 124 7.24 -1.13 11.64
CA PRO A 124 7.09 -0.60 12.99
C PRO A 124 8.43 -0.64 13.74
N ARG A 125 8.69 0.36 14.58
CA ARG A 125 9.88 0.53 15.41
C ARG A 125 9.47 0.67 16.88
N GLY A 126 10.14 -0.04 17.78
CA GLY A 126 9.92 0.06 19.23
C GLY A 126 8.67 -0.65 19.80
N GLY A 127 7.70 -1.02 18.98
CA GLY A 127 6.37 -1.52 19.44
C GLY A 127 6.30 -2.92 20.08
N SER A 128 7.42 -3.64 20.24
CA SER A 128 7.42 -4.96 20.89
C SER A 128 7.51 -4.92 22.42
N ALA A 129 7.72 -3.74 23.03
CA ALA A 129 7.93 -3.64 24.48
C ALA A 129 6.69 -4.04 25.33
N SER A 130 5.48 -4.03 24.74
CA SER A 130 4.22 -4.42 25.41
C SER A 130 3.65 -5.77 24.98
N GLY A 131 4.22 -6.42 23.96
CA GLY A 131 3.81 -7.75 23.48
C GLY A 131 2.44 -7.84 22.78
N ALA A 132 1.81 -6.71 22.45
CA ALA A 132 0.51 -6.67 21.78
C ALA A 132 0.64 -6.37 20.27
N GLY A 133 -0.03 -7.16 19.42
CA GLY A 133 0.10 -7.10 17.96
C GLY A 133 1.27 -7.92 17.41
N ASN A 134 1.34 -8.08 16.08
CA ASN A 134 2.43 -8.84 15.44
C ASN A 134 3.65 -7.96 15.11
N CYS A 135 3.47 -6.64 15.03
CA CYS A 135 4.49 -5.65 14.71
C CYS A 135 5.37 -6.07 13.52
N THR A 136 4.77 -6.64 12.48
CA THR A 136 5.51 -7.11 11.30
C THR A 136 5.47 -6.10 10.16
N ALA A 137 6.54 -6.09 9.35
CA ALA A 137 6.60 -5.23 8.18
C ALA A 137 5.58 -5.64 7.10
N THR A 138 4.97 -4.63 6.47
CA THR A 138 4.01 -4.71 5.36
C THR A 138 4.52 -3.87 4.19
N GLY A 139 4.22 -4.28 2.96
CA GLY A 139 4.70 -3.55 1.80
C GLY A 139 4.78 -4.35 0.51
N CYS A 140 5.33 -3.66 -0.48
CA CYS A 140 5.55 -4.11 -1.83
C CYS A 140 6.92 -3.59 -2.29
N ALA A 141 7.94 -4.45 -2.27
CA ALA A 141 9.31 -4.10 -2.69
C ALA A 141 9.56 -4.39 -4.17
N ALA A 142 8.69 -5.17 -4.82
CA ALA A 142 8.80 -5.49 -6.22
C ALA A 142 8.39 -4.30 -7.09
N ASP A 143 9.08 -4.09 -8.21
CA ASP A 143 8.66 -3.11 -9.22
C ASP A 143 7.57 -3.68 -10.12
N LEU A 144 6.32 -3.36 -9.81
CA LEU A 144 5.15 -3.85 -10.56
C LEU A 144 4.96 -3.14 -11.90
N ASN A 145 5.63 -2.02 -12.15
CA ASN A 145 5.47 -1.27 -13.40
C ASN A 145 5.98 -2.04 -14.62
N VAL A 146 7.03 -2.85 -14.43
CA VAL A 146 7.62 -3.71 -15.47
C VAL A 146 6.64 -4.82 -15.90
N GLY A 147 5.98 -5.45 -14.93
CA GLY A 147 5.06 -6.56 -15.14
C GLY A 147 3.59 -6.18 -15.30
N CYS A 148 3.27 -4.89 -15.25
CA CYS A 148 1.88 -4.43 -15.23
C CYS A 148 1.12 -4.92 -16.49
N PRO A 149 -0.06 -5.55 -16.33
CA PRO A 149 -0.94 -5.91 -17.44
C PRO A 149 -1.20 -4.71 -18.35
N GLN A 150 -1.28 -4.95 -19.66
CA GLN A 150 -1.27 -3.87 -20.64
C GLN A 150 -2.48 -2.93 -20.49
N GLU A 151 -3.63 -3.50 -20.16
CA GLU A 151 -4.90 -2.83 -19.89
C GLU A 151 -4.91 -2.02 -18.58
N LEU A 152 -3.93 -2.23 -17.70
CA LEU A 152 -3.77 -1.48 -16.44
C LEU A 152 -2.59 -0.49 -16.48
N LYS A 153 -1.76 -0.55 -17.53
CA LYS A 153 -0.48 0.17 -17.58
C LYS A 153 -0.68 1.66 -17.85
N VAL A 154 -0.06 2.50 -17.02
CA VAL A 154 0.09 3.94 -17.27
C VAL A 154 1.45 4.17 -17.91
N THR A 155 1.48 4.86 -19.05
CA THR A 155 2.73 5.18 -19.78
C THR A 155 2.97 6.68 -19.82
N SER A 156 4.23 7.10 -19.95
CA SER A 156 4.58 8.50 -20.15
C SER A 156 5.54 8.66 -21.33
N ALA A 157 5.50 9.80 -22.02
CA ALA A 157 6.48 10.12 -23.06
C ALA A 157 7.91 10.29 -22.49
N ALA A 158 8.05 10.49 -21.18
CA ALA A 158 9.32 10.71 -20.50
C ALA A 158 10.00 9.41 -20.01
N SER A 159 9.37 8.25 -20.22
CA SER A 159 9.84 6.97 -19.69
C SER A 159 9.63 5.83 -20.69
N GLU A 160 10.68 5.04 -20.94
CA GLU A 160 10.56 3.79 -21.70
C GLU A 160 9.97 2.70 -20.79
N GLY A 161 8.63 2.63 -20.71
CA GLY A 161 7.92 1.64 -19.90
C GLY A 161 6.67 2.17 -19.20
N GLY A 162 6.09 1.33 -18.34
CA GLY A 162 5.03 1.75 -17.44
C GLY A 162 5.59 2.64 -16.32
N VAL A 163 4.89 3.70 -15.95
CA VAL A 163 5.22 4.57 -14.80
C VAL A 163 4.36 4.29 -13.59
N ALA A 164 3.22 3.63 -13.82
CA ALA A 164 2.31 3.18 -12.78
C ALA A 164 1.43 2.05 -13.33
N CYS A 165 0.74 1.35 -12.43
CA CYS A 165 -0.18 0.26 -12.72
C CYS A 165 -1.51 0.52 -12.00
N LYS A 166 -2.57 0.71 -12.78
CA LYS A 166 -3.94 0.87 -12.26
C LYS A 166 -4.40 -0.39 -11.55
N SER A 167 -5.25 -0.24 -10.53
CA SER A 167 -6.08 -1.36 -10.11
C SER A 167 -7.18 -1.63 -11.13
N ALA A 168 -7.80 -2.80 -11.07
CA ALA A 168 -8.93 -3.11 -11.95
C ALA A 168 -10.15 -2.20 -11.67
N CYS A 169 -10.32 -1.73 -10.43
CA CYS A 169 -11.37 -0.77 -10.12
C CYS A 169 -11.12 0.57 -10.83
N ASP A 170 -9.90 1.12 -10.75
CA ASP A 170 -9.56 2.37 -11.44
C ASP A 170 -9.61 2.23 -12.98
N ALA A 171 -9.24 1.07 -13.52
CA ALA A 171 -9.23 0.84 -14.96
C ALA A 171 -10.62 0.64 -15.57
N PHE A 172 -11.51 -0.10 -14.88
CA PHE A 172 -12.77 -0.56 -15.47
C PHE A 172 -14.02 -0.01 -14.79
N GLY A 173 -13.95 0.36 -13.51
CA GLY A 173 -15.09 0.83 -12.73
C GLY A 173 -16.17 -0.23 -12.44
N ASP A 174 -15.93 -1.49 -12.82
CA ASP A 174 -16.93 -2.55 -12.63
C ASP A 174 -17.17 -2.83 -11.13
N PRO A 175 -18.43 -3.02 -10.70
CA PRO A 175 -18.76 -3.27 -9.30
C PRO A 175 -18.01 -4.46 -8.67
N GLN A 176 -17.69 -5.48 -9.46
CA GLN A 176 -16.94 -6.66 -9.01
C GLN A 176 -15.47 -6.37 -8.68
N TYR A 177 -14.86 -5.36 -9.30
CA TYR A 177 -13.49 -4.94 -9.01
C TYR A 177 -13.45 -3.86 -7.93
N CYS A 178 -14.46 -2.99 -7.90
CA CYS A 178 -14.59 -1.93 -6.90
C CYS A 178 -15.26 -2.38 -5.60
N CYS A 179 -15.69 -3.65 -5.53
CA CYS A 179 -16.45 -4.21 -4.42
C CYS A 179 -17.66 -3.33 -4.02
N SER A 180 -18.49 -2.94 -4.99
CA SER A 180 -19.62 -2.05 -4.76
C SER A 180 -20.95 -2.69 -5.17
N GLY A 181 -22.07 -2.11 -4.74
CA GLY A 181 -23.41 -2.62 -5.05
C GLY A 181 -23.58 -4.08 -4.60
N ALA A 182 -23.91 -4.97 -5.54
CA ALA A 182 -24.06 -6.41 -5.26
C ALA A 182 -22.77 -7.08 -4.74
N TYR A 183 -21.61 -6.46 -4.98
CA TYR A 183 -20.30 -6.91 -4.53
C TYR A 183 -19.82 -6.15 -3.27
N GLY A 184 -20.71 -5.43 -2.59
CA GLY A 184 -20.38 -4.64 -1.38
C GLY A 184 -20.17 -5.45 -0.11
N SER A 185 -19.74 -6.72 -0.20
CA SER A 185 -19.42 -7.54 0.96
C SER A 185 -18.28 -8.52 0.69
N PRO A 186 -17.53 -8.95 1.71
CA PRO A 186 -16.46 -9.95 1.55
C PRO A 186 -16.94 -11.29 0.97
N SER A 187 -18.21 -11.65 1.16
CA SER A 187 -18.76 -12.90 0.64
C SER A 187 -19.10 -12.83 -0.86
N THR A 188 -19.34 -11.62 -1.39
CA THR A 188 -19.74 -11.38 -2.77
C THR A 188 -18.63 -10.80 -3.64
N CYS A 189 -17.70 -9.99 -3.12
CA CYS A 189 -16.51 -9.55 -3.84
C CYS A 189 -15.36 -10.55 -3.66
N ARG A 190 -14.92 -11.17 -4.75
CA ARG A 190 -13.85 -12.18 -4.74
C ARG A 190 -12.59 -11.65 -5.42
N PRO A 191 -11.41 -12.20 -5.10
CA PRO A 191 -10.20 -11.90 -5.86
C PRO A 191 -10.40 -12.11 -7.36
N SER A 192 -9.87 -11.19 -8.16
CA SER A 192 -9.85 -11.27 -9.62
C SER A 192 -8.45 -11.63 -10.11
N GLN A 193 -8.30 -11.95 -11.40
CA GLN A 193 -6.98 -12.14 -12.01
C GLN A 193 -6.05 -10.93 -11.84
N TYR A 194 -6.62 -9.72 -11.76
CA TYR A 194 -5.87 -8.48 -11.58
C TYR A 194 -5.44 -8.27 -10.14
N SER A 195 -6.31 -8.48 -9.15
CA SER A 195 -5.90 -8.40 -7.73
C SER A 195 -4.87 -9.49 -7.42
N GLU A 196 -5.03 -10.68 -7.98
CA GLU A 196 -4.06 -11.77 -7.86
C GLU A 196 -2.70 -11.44 -8.49
N PHE A 197 -2.63 -10.60 -9.53
CA PHE A 197 -1.35 -10.08 -10.04
C PHE A 197 -0.62 -9.27 -8.97
N PHE A 198 -1.30 -8.32 -8.33
CA PHE A 198 -0.74 -7.52 -7.24
C PHE A 198 -0.37 -8.42 -6.04
N LYS A 199 -1.24 -9.35 -5.67
CA LYS A 199 -1.05 -10.19 -4.48
C LYS A 199 0.14 -11.13 -4.60
N ARG A 200 0.32 -11.76 -5.76
CA ARG A 200 1.46 -12.66 -6.01
C ARG A 200 2.80 -11.95 -5.86
N ALA A 201 2.88 -10.72 -6.35
CA ALA A 201 4.12 -9.94 -6.25
C ALA A 201 4.32 -9.35 -4.84
N CYS A 202 3.23 -8.98 -4.17
CA CYS A 202 3.24 -8.28 -2.89
C CYS A 202 2.27 -8.93 -1.89
N PRO A 203 2.63 -10.12 -1.34
CA PRO A 203 1.72 -10.92 -0.51
C PRO A 203 1.37 -10.28 0.83
N LYS A 204 2.14 -9.27 1.26
CA LYS A 204 1.93 -8.52 2.50
C LYS A 204 1.29 -7.15 2.27
N ALA A 205 0.74 -6.90 1.09
CA ALA A 205 -0.02 -5.69 0.78
C ALA A 205 -1.48 -6.07 0.44
N TYR A 206 -2.41 -5.14 0.67
CA TYR A 206 -3.77 -5.27 0.17
C TYR A 206 -3.77 -5.23 -1.35
N SER A 207 -4.39 -6.23 -1.98
CA SER A 207 -4.53 -6.31 -3.44
C SER A 207 -5.91 -5.93 -3.96
N TYR A 208 -6.93 -5.94 -3.09
CA TYR A 208 -8.30 -5.49 -3.34
C TYR A 208 -9.00 -5.19 -2.00
N ALA A 209 -10.21 -4.63 -2.06
CA ALA A 209 -10.84 -3.97 -0.92
C ALA A 209 -11.19 -4.88 0.29
N TYR A 210 -11.25 -6.21 0.11
CA TYR A 210 -11.53 -7.16 1.20
C TYR A 210 -10.40 -8.19 1.43
N ASP A 211 -9.17 -7.84 1.09
CA ASP A 211 -7.97 -8.68 1.28
C ASP A 211 -7.45 -8.65 2.74
N ASP A 212 -8.33 -8.77 3.74
CA ASP A 212 -7.97 -8.54 5.15
C ASP A 212 -7.05 -9.62 5.73
N GLY A 213 -7.26 -10.89 5.33
CA GLY A 213 -6.68 -12.05 6.01
C GLY A 213 -5.15 -12.11 6.05
N THR A 214 -4.47 -11.41 5.14
CA THR A 214 -2.98 -11.39 5.07
C THR A 214 -2.40 -9.97 4.98
N SER A 215 -3.25 -8.94 5.07
CA SER A 215 -2.87 -7.58 4.69
C SER A 215 -3.12 -6.55 5.79
N THR A 216 -3.89 -6.87 6.84
CA THR A 216 -3.98 -6.02 8.03
C THR A 216 -2.90 -6.38 9.03
N PHE A 217 -2.14 -5.38 9.48
CA PHE A 217 -1.11 -5.55 10.48
C PHE A 217 -1.42 -4.72 11.72
N THR A 218 -1.02 -5.23 12.87
CA THR A 218 -1.25 -4.57 14.15
C THR A 218 0.01 -4.47 14.97
N CYS A 219 0.12 -3.39 15.72
CA CYS A 219 1.21 -3.17 16.67
C CYS A 219 0.70 -2.29 17.81
N ALA A 220 1.47 -2.16 18.88
CA ALA A 220 1.15 -1.27 19.98
C ALA A 220 2.34 -0.38 20.29
N SER A 221 2.09 0.92 20.49
CA SER A 221 3.10 1.89 20.94
C SER A 221 4.35 1.89 20.05
N ALA A 222 4.15 1.97 18.72
CA ALA A 222 5.24 1.96 17.75
C ALA A 222 5.42 3.31 17.08
N ASP A 223 6.67 3.62 16.76
CA ASP A 223 7.00 4.52 15.66
C ASP A 223 6.98 3.74 14.34
N TYR A 224 6.96 4.42 13.20
CA TYR A 224 6.88 3.76 11.90
C TYR A 224 7.91 4.32 10.93
N GLU A 225 8.63 3.43 10.27
CA GLU A 225 9.51 3.78 9.15
C GLU A 225 8.80 3.43 7.84
N ILE A 226 8.57 4.44 7.00
CA ILE A 226 7.96 4.31 5.68
C ILE A 226 9.04 4.56 4.63
N THR A 227 9.42 3.51 3.92
CA THR A 227 10.49 3.57 2.91
C THR A 227 9.92 3.47 1.51
N PHE A 228 10.24 4.44 0.67
CA PHE A 228 10.03 4.37 -0.78
C PHE A 228 11.21 3.69 -1.46
N CYS A 229 10.94 2.83 -2.45
CA CYS A 229 11.91 1.96 -3.11
C CYS A 229 12.81 1.18 -2.12
N PRO A 230 12.22 0.44 -1.14
CA PRO A 230 12.97 -0.44 -0.27
C PRO A 230 13.83 -1.41 -1.08
N THR A 231 15.03 -1.73 -0.58
CA THR A 231 15.80 -2.83 -1.16
C THR A 231 15.05 -4.15 -0.94
N PRO A 232 14.91 -5.01 -1.96
CA PRO A 232 14.37 -6.34 -1.77
C PRO A 232 15.20 -7.05 -0.70
N SER A 233 14.56 -7.54 0.35
CA SER A 233 15.26 -8.23 1.43
C SER A 233 15.91 -9.49 0.86
N THR A 234 17.24 -9.52 0.71
CA THR A 234 17.99 -10.73 0.32
C THR A 234 18.08 -11.78 1.44
N SER A 235 17.18 -11.73 2.43
CA SER A 235 17.09 -12.69 3.53
C SER A 235 16.48 -14.02 3.09
N VAL A 236 17.07 -14.65 2.07
CA VAL A 236 17.06 -16.11 1.91
C VAL A 236 18.09 -16.69 2.90
N LYS A 237 17.83 -16.51 4.21
CA LYS A 237 18.61 -17.19 5.26
C LYS A 237 17.89 -17.23 6.61
N ALA A 238 16.59 -17.49 6.60
CA ALA A 238 15.86 -17.93 7.81
C ALA A 238 14.53 -18.64 7.48
N ALA A 239 14.48 -19.39 6.38
CA ALA A 239 13.47 -20.43 6.19
C ALA A 239 14.11 -21.49 5.29
N GLY A 240 14.34 -22.68 5.83
CA GLY A 240 14.88 -23.82 5.08
C GLY A 240 13.85 -24.34 4.07
N GLY A 241 13.58 -23.57 3.03
CA GLY A 241 12.67 -23.92 1.95
C GLY A 241 13.32 -23.60 0.62
N GLU A 242 13.71 -24.65 -0.08
CA GLU A 242 14.23 -24.64 -1.45
C GLU A 242 13.19 -24.01 -2.39
N TYR A 243 13.49 -22.82 -2.93
CA TYR A 243 12.77 -22.29 -4.08
C TYR A 243 13.75 -22.20 -5.25
N ALA A 244 13.66 -23.22 -6.10
CA ALA A 244 14.29 -23.24 -7.40
C ALA A 244 13.70 -22.11 -8.27
N MET A 245 14.59 -21.30 -8.83
CA MET A 245 14.30 -20.49 -10.01
C MET A 245 13.87 -21.44 -11.13
N LEU A 246 12.57 -21.52 -11.43
CA LEU A 246 12.10 -22.26 -12.59
C LEU A 246 12.08 -21.33 -13.80
N ALA A 247 13.21 -21.35 -14.51
CA ALA A 247 13.21 -21.15 -15.95
C ALA A 247 12.35 -22.27 -16.58
N ALA A 248 11.49 -21.89 -17.51
CA ALA A 248 10.58 -22.79 -18.20
C ALA A 248 11.35 -23.78 -19.10
N GLU A 249 11.08 -25.08 -18.93
CA GLU A 249 11.19 -26.06 -20.00
C GLU A 249 10.01 -27.05 -19.95
N VAL A 250 9.46 -27.30 -21.13
CA VAL A 250 8.31 -28.16 -21.43
C VAL A 250 8.77 -29.62 -21.44
N SER A 251 8.15 -30.50 -20.63
CA SER A 251 7.69 -31.82 -21.10
C SER A 251 6.82 -32.53 -20.05
N GLY A 252 5.85 -33.30 -20.55
CA GLY A 252 4.74 -33.86 -19.79
C GLY A 252 5.07 -35.03 -18.87
N GLY A 253 4.21 -35.21 -17.88
CA GLY A 253 4.17 -36.37 -17.00
C GLY A 253 3.03 -36.25 -16.00
N VAL A 254 2.00 -37.07 -16.18
CA VAL A 254 0.81 -37.13 -15.34
C VAL A 254 1.17 -37.83 -14.03
N ALA A 255 0.95 -37.18 -12.88
CA ALA A 255 0.96 -37.85 -11.59
C ALA A 255 -0.07 -37.21 -10.63
N SER A 256 -1.11 -37.98 -10.33
CA SER A 256 -2.16 -37.68 -9.37
C SER A 256 -1.66 -37.85 -7.93
N SER A 257 -1.83 -36.83 -7.08
CA SER A 257 -1.76 -37.00 -5.63
C SER A 257 -2.84 -36.18 -4.92
N SER A 258 -3.81 -36.90 -4.38
CA SER A 258 -4.90 -36.45 -3.53
C SER A 258 -4.39 -35.97 -2.16
N TRP A 259 -4.66 -34.71 -1.81
CA TRP A 259 -4.44 -34.14 -0.48
C TRP A 259 -5.74 -33.49 0.01
N THR A 260 -6.32 -34.03 1.07
CA THR A 260 -7.46 -33.45 1.80
C THR A 260 -6.96 -32.61 2.97
N PRO A 261 -7.44 -31.36 3.17
CA PRO A 261 -7.08 -30.60 4.36
C PRO A 261 -8.03 -30.92 5.53
N PRO A 262 -7.57 -30.83 6.80
CA PRO A 262 -8.46 -30.94 7.95
C PRO A 262 -9.23 -29.63 8.15
N LEU A 263 -10.52 -29.77 8.44
CA LEU A 263 -11.42 -28.69 8.85
C LEU A 263 -11.06 -28.24 10.27
N SER A 264 -10.77 -26.96 10.44
CA SER A 264 -10.77 -26.29 11.75
C SER A 264 -11.35 -24.90 11.56
N ALA A 265 -12.64 -24.79 11.85
CA ALA A 265 -13.36 -23.54 11.88
C ALA A 265 -12.96 -22.75 13.14
N VAL A 266 -12.34 -21.60 12.96
CA VAL A 266 -12.33 -20.53 13.95
C VAL A 266 -12.87 -19.28 13.26
N ALA A 267 -14.13 -18.97 13.55
CA ALA A 267 -14.75 -17.74 13.13
C ALA A 267 -14.15 -16.59 13.95
N VAL A 268 -13.32 -15.76 13.32
CA VAL A 268 -13.01 -14.42 13.83
C VAL A 268 -13.85 -13.45 13.03
N ALA A 269 -14.93 -12.99 13.64
CA ALA A 269 -15.71 -11.87 13.14
C ALA A 269 -14.86 -10.60 13.30
N VAL A 270 -14.10 -10.24 12.27
CA VAL A 270 -13.60 -8.86 12.11
C VAL A 270 -14.69 -8.09 11.40
N SER A 271 -15.18 -7.07 12.09
CA SER A 271 -16.35 -6.27 11.76
C SER A 271 -16.19 -5.52 10.44
N ALA A 272 -17.19 -5.65 9.57
CA ALA A 272 -17.39 -4.90 8.32
C ALA A 272 -17.47 -3.36 8.47
N THR A 273 -17.28 -2.84 9.69
CA THR A 273 -17.32 -1.42 10.02
C THR A 273 -16.09 -0.64 9.55
N VAL A 274 -14.95 -1.29 9.38
CA VAL A 274 -13.72 -0.63 8.88
C VAL A 274 -13.87 -0.27 7.39
N TRP A 275 -14.56 -1.10 6.61
CA TRP A 275 -14.74 -0.87 5.18
C TRP A 275 -15.73 0.26 4.86
N GLN A 276 -16.81 0.40 5.63
CA GLN A 276 -17.78 1.51 5.46
C GLN A 276 -17.19 2.88 5.81
N LEU A 277 -16.16 2.96 6.65
CA LEU A 277 -15.41 4.20 6.87
C LEU A 277 -14.40 4.48 5.73
N ARG A 278 -13.87 3.46 5.03
CA ARG A 278 -12.85 3.61 3.97
C ARG A 278 -13.40 4.24 2.67
N GLN A 279 -14.69 4.08 2.34
CA GLN A 279 -15.29 4.72 1.15
C GLN A 279 -15.58 6.23 1.32
N LEU A 280 -15.44 6.78 2.53
CA LEU A 280 -15.68 8.19 2.84
C LEU A 280 -14.36 8.99 2.99
N LEU A 281 -13.21 8.43 2.58
CA LEU A 281 -11.85 8.95 2.80
C LEU A 281 -10.96 9.03 1.55
#